data_AF-A0A354BRB8-F1
#
_entry.id   AF-A0A354BRB8-F1
#
_cell.length_a   1.000
_cell.length_b   1.000
_cell.length_c   1.000
_cell.angle_alpha   90.00
_cell.angle_beta   90.00
_cell.angle_gamma   90.00
#
_symmetry.space_group_name_H-M   'P 1'
#
loop_
_entity.id
_entity.type
_entity.pdbx_description
1 polymer ?
#
loop_
_entity_poly.entity_id
_entity_poly.type
_entity_poly.pdbx_seq_one_letter_code
_entity_poly.pdbx_strand_id
1 'polypeptide(L)' 'MLSLDFCNHYKITVIQARVAKPRDKALVENQVKIIYTRVFARLRKQQFLDITSLNEAVLDKVRKHNQTRMQKKPYCR' A
#
# COMPACT_ATOMS: atom_id res chain seq x y z
N MET A 1 -0.95 22.93 3.06
CA MET A 1 -0.07 23.91 2.38
C MET A 1 1.27 23.29 1.97
N LEU A 2 1.90 22.44 2.80
CA LEU A 2 3.18 21.74 2.53
C LEU A 2 3.25 20.79 1.32
N SER A 3 2.15 20.47 0.64
CA SER A 3 2.14 19.45 -0.42
C SER A 3 2.40 19.96 -1.83
N LEU A 4 2.19 21.26 -2.10
CA LEU A 4 2.27 21.79 -3.47
C LEU A 4 3.73 22.05 -3.90
N ASP A 5 4.55 22.61 -3.01
CA ASP A 5 5.96 22.92 -3.28
C ASP A 5 6.77 21.67 -3.64
N PHE A 6 6.55 20.58 -2.90
CA PHE A 6 7.17 19.28 -3.20
C PHE A 6 6.74 18.76 -4.58
N CYS A 7 5.45 18.84 -4.87
CA CYS A 7 4.92 18.34 -6.14
C CYS A 7 5.44 19.16 -7.34
N ASN A 8 5.56 20.49 -7.19
CA ASN A 8 6.17 21.34 -8.21
C ASN A 8 7.66 21.02 -8.43
N HIS A 9 8.42 20.77 -7.36
CA HIS A 9 9.84 20.43 -7.44
C HIS A 9 10.08 19.11 -8.18
N TYR A 10 9.30 18.07 -7.86
CA TYR A 10 9.42 16.74 -8.47
C TYR A 10 8.61 16.57 -9.77
N LYS A 11 8.00 17.63 -10.30
CA LYS A 11 7.10 17.59 -11.47
C LYS A 11 5.98 16.56 -11.33
N ILE A 12 5.42 16.45 -10.12
CA ILE A 12 4.31 15.57 -9.77
C ILE A 12 3.01 16.38 -9.82
N THR A 13 1.98 15.85 -10.47
CA THR A 13 0.63 16.46 -10.45
C THR A 13 -0.23 15.81 -9.36
N VAL A 14 -0.80 16.63 -8.47
CA VAL A 14 -1.75 16.16 -7.44
C VAL A 14 -3.18 16.36 -7.93
N ILE A 15 -3.92 15.27 -8.10
CA ILE A 15 -5.34 15.31 -8.42
C ILE A 15 -6.11 15.08 -7.12
N GLN A 16 -6.90 16.07 -6.70
CA GLN A 16 -7.74 15.93 -5.51
C GLN A 16 -8.90 14.97 -5.77
N ALA A 17 -9.13 14.04 -4.85
CA ALA A 17 -10.27 13.14 -4.92
C ALA A 17 -11.58 13.90 -4.65
N ARG A 18 -12.63 13.62 -5.43
CA ARG A 18 -13.95 14.25 -5.25
C ARG A 18 -14.56 13.86 -3.90
N VAL A 19 -15.02 14.86 -3.13
CA VAL A 19 -15.53 14.71 -1.76
C VAL A 19 -16.79 13.83 -1.66
N ALA A 20 -17.71 13.91 -2.63
CA ALA A 20 -19.04 13.28 -2.52
C ALA A 20 -19.20 11.94 -3.27
N LYS A 21 -18.31 11.62 -4.22
CA LYS A 21 -18.30 10.34 -4.96
C LYS A 21 -16.86 9.97 -5.28
N PRO A 22 -16.15 9.30 -4.35
CA PRO A 22 -14.75 8.95 -4.50
C PRO A 22 -14.60 7.77 -5.50
N ARG A 23 -14.94 7.98 -6.78
CA ARG A 23 -14.77 6.99 -7.84
C ARG A 23 -13.29 6.72 -8.16
N ASP A 24 -12.45 7.74 -7.97
CA ASP A 24 -11.00 7.64 -8.19
C ASP A 24 -10.27 6.98 -7.01
N LYS A 25 -10.97 6.76 -5.88
CA LYS A 25 -10.40 6.18 -4.66
C LYS A 25 -10.59 4.67 -4.57
N ALA A 26 -11.44 4.08 -5.42
CA ALA A 26 -11.75 2.66 -5.39
C ALA A 26 -10.50 1.77 -5.60
N LEU A 27 -9.57 2.20 -6.45
CA LEU A 27 -8.30 1.48 -6.66
C LEU A 27 -7.43 1.48 -5.39
N VAL A 28 -7.33 2.65 -4.73
CA VAL A 28 -6.56 2.80 -3.49
C VAL A 28 -7.19 2.00 -2.36
N GLU A 29 -8.50 2.09 -2.17
CA GLU A 29 -9.23 1.34 -1.13
C GLU A 29 -9.12 -0.17 -1.34
N ASN A 30 -9.22 -0.64 -2.59
CA ASN A 30 -9.02 -2.04 -2.90
C ASN A 30 -7.57 -2.48 -2.61
N GLN A 31 -6.58 -1.64 -2.93
CA GLN A 31 -5.18 -1.94 -2.61
C GLN A 31 -4.94 -1.98 -1.10
N VAL A 32 -5.52 -1.05 -0.33
CA VAL A 32 -5.47 -1.04 1.13
C VAL A 32 -6.09 -2.32 1.69
N LYS A 33 -7.27 -2.72 1.19
CA LYS A 33 -7.94 -3.98 1.58
C LYS A 33 -7.06 -5.20 1.30
N ILE A 34 -6.42 -5.25 0.13
CA ILE A 34 -5.50 -6.34 -0.25
C ILE A 34 -4.31 -6.40 0.71
N ILE A 35 -3.68 -5.27 1.03
CA ILE A 35 -2.57 -5.22 1.98
C ILE A 35 -3.01 -5.66 3.37
N TYR A 36 -4.18 -5.19 3.84
CA TYR A 36 -4.73 -5.61 5.13
C TYR A 36 -4.90 -7.13 5.21
N THR A 37 -5.47 -7.76 4.18
CA THR A 37 -5.66 -9.21 4.15
C THR A 37 -4.33 -9.98 4.02
N ARG A 38 -3.37 -9.50 3.24
CA ARG A 38 -2.15 -10.26 2.92
C ARG A 38 -1.01 -10.06 3.91
N VAL A 39 -0.97 -8.92 4.58
CA VAL A 39 0.04 -8.56 5.57
C VAL A 39 -0.57 -8.67 6.95
N PHE A 40 -1.45 -7.74 7.33
CA PHE A 40 -1.95 -7.63 8.70
C PHE A 40 -2.68 -8.90 9.18
N ALA A 41 -3.63 -9.43 8.39
CA ALA A 41 -4.40 -10.61 8.81
C ALA A 41 -3.55 -11.88 8.96
N ARG A 42 -2.36 -11.94 8.34
CA ARG A 42 -1.41 -13.06 8.52
C ARG A 42 -0.52 -12.89 9.74
N LEU A 43 -0.28 -11.65 10.17
CA LEU A 43 0.52 -11.32 11.35
C LEU A 43 -0.34 -11.23 12.63
N ARG A 44 -1.67 -11.11 12.54
CA ARG A 44 -2.58 -10.90 13.70
C ARG A 44 -2.53 -11.94 14.82
N LYS A 45 -2.00 -13.14 14.56
CA LYS A 45 -1.85 -14.22 15.56
C LYS A 45 -0.42 -14.33 16.08
N GLN A 46 0.49 -13.51 15.59
CA GLN A 46 1.88 -13.44 16.04
C GLN A 46 2.01 -12.27 17.01
N GLN A 47 2.63 -12.53 18.15
CA GLN A 47 3.02 -11.47 19.09
C GLN A 47 4.47 -11.09 18.81
N PHE A 48 4.71 -9.79 18.71
CA PHE A 48 6.03 -9.20 18.55
C PHE A 48 6.39 -8.50 19.85
N LEU A 49 7.60 -8.71 20.33
CA LEU A 49 8.10 -8.14 21.59
C LEU A 49 8.97 -6.90 21.35
N ASP A 50 9.29 -6.63 20.09
CA ASP A 50 10.13 -5.52 19.65
C ASP A 50 9.63 -4.97 18.30
N ILE A 51 9.90 -3.68 18.05
CA ILE A 51 9.45 -3.01 16.83
C ILE A 51 10.21 -3.48 15.59
N THR A 52 11.45 -3.93 15.76
CA THR A 52 12.32 -4.38 14.66
C THR A 52 11.77 -5.67 14.05
N SER A 53 11.44 -6.66 14.88
CA SER A 53 10.86 -7.94 14.44
C SER A 53 9.48 -7.75 13.79
N LEU A 54 8.68 -6.81 14.29
CA LEU A 54 7.42 -6.44 13.62
C LEU A 54 7.69 -5.87 12.22
N ASN A 55 8.63 -4.93 12.09
CA ASN A 55 8.98 -4.31 10.81
C ASN A 55 9.52 -5.35 9.82
N GLU A 56 10.40 -6.25 10.27
CA GLU A 56 10.92 -7.34 9.44
C GLU A 56 9.81 -8.28 8.96
N ALA A 57 8.88 -8.65 9.85
CA ALA A 57 7.75 -9.49 9.50
C ALA A 57 6.81 -8.81 8.48
N VAL A 58 6.55 -7.51 8.66
CA VAL A 58 5.78 -6.71 7.69
C VAL A 58 6.50 -6.67 6.34
N LEU A 59 7.81 -6.38 6.32
CA LEU A 59 8.62 -6.35 5.10
C LEU A 59 8.62 -7.68 4.37
N ASP A 60 8.74 -8.81 5.07
CA ASP A 60 8.64 -10.15 4.47
C ASP A 60 7.27 -10.37 3.79
N LYS A 61 6.16 -10.02 4.46
CA LYS A 61 4.83 -10.19 3.87
C LYS A 61 4.59 -9.25 2.69
N VAL A 62 5.10 -8.01 2.75
CA VAL A 62 5.04 -7.06 1.64
C VAL A 62 5.87 -7.55 0.45
N ARG A 63 7.09 -8.04 0.69
CA ARG A 63 7.93 -8.64 -0.35
C ARG A 63 7.23 -9.80 -1.03
N LYS A 64 6.64 -10.72 -0.25
CA LYS A 64 5.84 -11.84 -0.76
C LYS A 64 4.62 -11.37 -1.57
N HIS A 65 3.96 -10.29 -1.13
CA HIS A 65 2.86 -9.70 -1.89
C HIS A 65 3.30 -9.18 -3.26
N ASN A 66 4.39 -8.41 -3.31
CA ASN A 66 4.91 -7.80 -4.52
C ASN A 66 5.46 -8.85 -5.51
N GLN A 67 6.13 -9.88 -4.98
CA GLN A 67 6.64 -11.01 -5.77
C GLN A 67 5.55 -11.97 -6.26
N THR A 68 4.28 -11.78 -5.85
CA THR A 68 3.19 -12.61 -6.38
C THR A 68 2.87 -12.19 -7.82
N ARG A 69 3.11 -13.08 -8.78
CA ARG A 69 2.81 -12.87 -10.21
C ARG A 69 1.36 -12.40 -10.42
N MET A 70 1.16 -11.37 -11.24
CA MET A 70 -0.17 -10.95 -11.66
C MET A 70 -0.67 -11.89 -12.78
N GLN A 71 -1.86 -12.48 -12.62
CA GLN A 71 -2.40 -13.43 -13.60
C GLN A 71 -2.64 -12.82 -15.00
N LYS A 72 -2.87 -11.51 -15.09
CA LYS A 72 -3.21 -10.81 -16.35
C LYS A 72 -2.08 -9.94 -16.91
N LYS A 73 -0.89 -9.97 -16.31
CA LYS A 73 0.24 -9.11 -16.74
C LYS A 73 1.54 -9.91 -16.80
N PRO A 74 2.47 -9.59 -17.71
CA PRO A 74 3.73 -10.32 -17.84
C PRO A 74 4.73 -10.05 -16.70
N TYR A 75 4.39 -9.21 -15.72
CA TYR A 75 5.26 -8.79 -14.63
C TYR A 75 4.65 -9.05 -13.23
N CYS A 76 5.50 -9.04 -12.20
CA CYS A 76 5.11 -9.12 -10.78
C CYS A 76 4.36 -7.85 -10.34
N ARG A 77 3.74 -7.83 -9.16
CA ARG A 77 2.94 -6.66 -8.74
C ARG A 77 3.76 -5.39 -8.57
#